data_AF-A0A150QNG3-F1
#
_entry.id   AF-A0A150QNG3-F1
#
_cell.length_a   1.000
_cell.length_b   1.000
_cell.length_c   1.000
_cell.angle_alpha   90.00
_cell.angle_beta   90.00
_cell.angle_gamma   90.00
#
_symmetry.space_group_name_H-M   'P 1'
#
loop_
_entity.id
_entity.type
_entity.pdbx_description
1 polymer ?
#
loop_
_entity_poly.entity_id
_entity_poly.type
_entity_poly.pdbx_seq_one_letter_code
_entity_poly.pdbx_strand_id
1 'polypeptide(L)'
;MRTTTSSFLVLLGAAALFGCSSSGNGPEEPGDVLLEPPAQGAGVQYRMVSTIEPAQEIERCQLFVAPPEGLNVNREEVRFSGGSHHVLLYATPYTEMPTETARGQKLDPSQVHDCNDGPQADWDVTGVIAGAQSSDGKSFLGGMPEGVALKVKPGTVLLMNTHYLNSSAETRETDARINLHTIPDEEVTIEAGMLFHYNPFISVPAHGESSARMRCTTDNDISIVRLQSHMHRRGVGYVAHKVDAGGNMTELYAHDRWEDVPTQEFEPLLELKAGEALDYRCDFKNTEARDIAQGLTTRDEMCMLIGPYFPRSEAYENCANEQNFFVPTWFGSGKSTCAEALSCLNSTANGDEAAAYGCVVNSCESVGPQLSAALTCQINGGYGACGEACSAGDPEACNTCIVTECAAEMEACEIATCD
;
A
#
# COMPACT_ATOMS: atom_id res chain seq x y z
N MET A 1 12.18 -35.33 -54.52
CA MET A 1 11.71 -36.16 -55.66
C MET A 1 10.24 -35.85 -55.85
N ARG A 2 9.92 -35.22 -56.98
CA ARG A 2 8.62 -35.06 -57.69
C ARG A 2 7.32 -35.35 -56.90
N THR A 3 6.52 -34.34 -56.53
CA THR A 3 5.51 -33.59 -57.32
C THR A 3 4.39 -34.45 -57.90
N THR A 4 3.12 -34.08 -57.62
CA THR A 4 2.09 -33.63 -58.61
C THR A 4 0.74 -33.41 -57.90
N THR A 5 0.26 -32.15 -57.77
CA THR A 5 -0.73 -31.41 -58.62
C THR A 5 -2.19 -31.86 -58.39
N SER A 6 -3.20 -30.99 -58.29
CA SER A 6 -3.55 -29.90 -59.21
C SER A 6 -4.43 -28.81 -58.59
N SER A 7 -4.29 -27.61 -59.15
CA SER A 7 -5.04 -26.37 -59.00
C SER A 7 -6.52 -26.46 -59.40
N PHE A 8 -7.36 -25.56 -58.85
CA PHE A 8 -8.40 -24.87 -59.63
C PHE A 8 -8.69 -23.46 -59.07
N LEU A 9 -8.90 -22.55 -60.02
CA LEU A 9 -9.13 -21.12 -59.92
C LEU A 9 -10.62 -20.75 -59.72
N VAL A 10 -10.85 -19.61 -59.05
CA VAL A 10 -11.72 -18.47 -59.46
C VAL A 10 -13.25 -18.45 -59.19
N LEU A 11 -13.62 -17.37 -58.49
CA LEU A 11 -14.83 -16.51 -58.44
C LEU A 11 -16.23 -17.14 -58.38
N LEU A 12 -17.06 -16.68 -57.41
CA LEU A 12 -18.08 -15.62 -57.63
C LEU A 12 -18.96 -15.41 -56.37
N GLY A 13 -19.35 -14.15 -56.14
CA GLY A 13 -20.75 -13.83 -55.79
C GLY A 13 -21.13 -13.69 -54.31
N ALA A 14 -21.15 -12.44 -53.85
CA ALA A 14 -21.93 -12.03 -52.69
C ALA A 14 -23.44 -12.03 -53.01
N ALA A 15 -24.28 -12.51 -52.08
CA ALA A 15 -25.60 -11.94 -51.78
C ALA A 15 -26.26 -12.58 -50.54
N ALA A 16 -26.58 -11.71 -49.58
CA ALA A 16 -27.70 -11.76 -48.62
C ALA A 16 -27.81 -12.93 -47.62
N LEU A 17 -27.37 -12.68 -46.38
CA LEU A 17 -27.95 -13.28 -45.19
C LEU A 17 -28.76 -12.22 -44.45
N PHE A 18 -30.08 -12.42 -44.43
CA PHE A 18 -31.01 -11.77 -43.51
C PHE A 18 -30.70 -12.23 -42.08
N GLY A 19 -30.65 -11.26 -41.16
CA GLY A 19 -30.33 -11.48 -39.76
C GLY A 19 -31.38 -12.25 -38.97
N CYS A 20 -30.91 -12.90 -37.92
CA CYS A 20 -31.61 -13.03 -36.65
C CYS A 20 -30.67 -12.49 -35.58
N SER A 21 -30.99 -11.29 -35.10
CA SER A 21 -30.43 -10.70 -33.89
C SER A 21 -30.95 -11.48 -32.69
N SER A 22 -30.05 -12.13 -31.95
CA SER A 22 -30.23 -12.34 -30.52
C SER A 22 -28.93 -11.95 -29.83
N SER A 23 -28.87 -10.67 -29.43
CA SER A 23 -27.98 -10.19 -28.38
C SER A 23 -28.31 -10.94 -27.09
N GLY A 24 -27.68 -12.09 -26.91
CA GLY A 24 -27.62 -12.76 -25.63
C GLY A 24 -26.50 -12.12 -24.82
N ASN A 25 -26.87 -11.33 -23.81
CA ASN A 25 -25.94 -10.93 -22.77
C ASN A 25 -25.30 -12.19 -22.20
N GLY A 26 -23.97 -12.25 -22.24
CA GLY A 26 -23.23 -13.17 -21.38
C GLY A 26 -23.57 -12.88 -19.91
N PRO A 27 -23.26 -13.79 -18.98
CA PRO A 27 -23.37 -13.45 -17.57
C PRO A 27 -22.49 -12.21 -17.31
N GLU A 28 -23.10 -11.13 -16.82
CA GLU A 28 -22.37 -9.95 -16.32
C GLU A 28 -21.35 -10.43 -15.29
N GLU A 29 -20.10 -10.00 -15.42
CA GLU A 29 -19.13 -10.28 -14.37
C GLU A 29 -19.55 -9.51 -13.11
N PRO A 30 -19.33 -10.04 -11.89
CA PRO A 30 -19.79 -9.43 -10.64
C PRO A 30 -19.36 -7.95 -10.43
N GLY A 31 -18.36 -7.47 -11.18
CA GLY A 31 -17.90 -6.07 -11.19
C GLY A 31 -18.76 -5.10 -12.02
N ASP A 32 -19.70 -5.56 -12.85
CA ASP A 32 -20.50 -4.69 -13.72
C ASP A 32 -21.72 -4.07 -13.03
N VAL A 33 -22.11 -4.57 -11.84
CA VAL A 33 -23.17 -3.95 -11.02
C VAL A 33 -22.57 -2.86 -10.14
N LEU A 34 -22.68 -1.63 -10.61
CA LEU A 34 -22.19 -0.44 -9.90
C LEU A 34 -23.05 -0.09 -8.68
N LEU A 35 -22.45 0.59 -7.70
CA LEU A 35 -23.12 1.00 -6.47
C LEU A 35 -24.07 2.19 -6.69
N GLU A 36 -25.28 2.06 -6.15
CA GLU A 36 -26.14 3.21 -5.88
C GLU A 36 -25.58 4.02 -4.69
N PRO A 37 -25.73 5.35 -4.66
CA PRO A 37 -25.30 6.15 -3.53
C PRO A 37 -26.01 5.74 -2.22
N PRO A 38 -25.36 5.90 -1.05
CA PRO A 38 -26.03 5.73 0.23
C PRO A 38 -27.26 6.65 0.33
N ALA A 39 -28.25 6.22 1.12
CA ALA A 39 -29.42 7.06 1.40
C ALA A 39 -28.96 8.39 2.04
N GLN A 40 -29.75 9.46 1.84
CA GLN A 40 -29.43 10.76 2.40
C GLN A 40 -29.21 10.67 3.92
N GLY A 41 -28.06 11.14 4.39
CA GLY A 41 -27.66 11.09 5.80
C GLY A 41 -27.09 9.77 6.29
N ALA A 42 -27.03 8.73 5.45
CA ALA A 42 -26.44 7.43 5.78
C ALA A 42 -25.00 7.26 5.26
N GLY A 43 -24.48 8.23 4.50
CA GLY A 43 -23.15 8.16 3.93
C GLY A 43 -22.93 9.10 2.74
N VAL A 44 -21.79 8.93 2.08
CA VAL A 44 -21.38 9.68 0.88
C VAL A 44 -20.86 8.70 -0.18
N GLN A 45 -21.13 9.00 -1.45
CA GLN A 45 -20.51 8.30 -2.58
C GLN A 45 -19.48 9.20 -3.26
N TYR A 46 -18.28 8.69 -3.48
CA TYR A 46 -17.29 9.25 -4.39
C TYR A 46 -17.26 8.43 -5.67
N ARG A 47 -17.17 9.10 -6.82
CA ARG A 47 -17.23 8.47 -8.14
C ARG A 47 -16.22 9.09 -9.08
N MET A 48 -15.46 8.26 -9.79
CA MET A 48 -14.53 8.66 -10.85
C MET A 48 -14.83 7.88 -12.12
N VAL A 49 -15.06 8.60 -13.22
CA VAL A 49 -15.27 8.05 -14.56
C VAL A 49 -14.07 8.40 -15.42
N SER A 50 -13.52 7.43 -16.15
CA SER A 50 -12.36 7.64 -17.00
C SER A 50 -12.52 6.95 -18.36
N THR A 51 -11.76 7.40 -19.35
CA THR A 51 -11.64 6.74 -20.65
C THR A 51 -10.22 6.23 -20.81
N ILE A 52 -10.08 4.95 -21.16
CA ILE A 52 -8.81 4.27 -21.33
C ILE A 52 -8.67 3.72 -22.75
N GLU A 53 -7.57 4.09 -23.39
CA GLU A 53 -7.28 3.73 -24.77
C GLU A 53 -6.92 2.25 -24.93
N PRO A 54 -7.00 1.69 -26.16
CA PRO A 54 -6.56 0.32 -26.43
C PRO A 54 -5.13 0.05 -25.96
N ALA A 55 -4.89 -1.12 -25.38
CA ALA A 55 -3.58 -1.56 -24.87
C ALA A 55 -2.92 -0.58 -23.89
N GLN A 56 -3.72 0.18 -23.13
CA GLN A 56 -3.25 1.16 -22.16
C GLN A 56 -3.29 0.60 -20.73
N GLU A 57 -2.21 0.84 -20.00
CA GLU A 57 -2.14 0.76 -18.54
C GLU A 57 -1.89 2.19 -18.03
N ILE A 58 -2.72 2.67 -17.10
CA ILE A 58 -2.68 4.08 -16.66
C ILE A 58 -3.25 4.22 -15.26
N GLU A 59 -2.69 5.12 -14.46
CA GLU A 59 -3.27 5.54 -13.19
C GLU A 59 -3.88 6.94 -13.29
N ARG A 60 -5.07 7.10 -12.73
CA ARG A 60 -5.75 8.39 -12.64
C ARG A 60 -6.08 8.76 -11.21
N CYS A 61 -6.05 10.06 -10.98
CA CYS A 61 -6.38 10.67 -9.71
C CYS A 61 -7.49 11.70 -9.88
N GLN A 62 -8.31 11.85 -8.83
CA GLN A 62 -9.30 12.91 -8.69
C GLN A 62 -9.43 13.24 -7.20
N LEU A 63 -9.42 14.53 -6.88
CA LEU A 63 -9.55 15.00 -5.50
C LEU A 63 -11.00 15.41 -5.21
N PHE A 64 -11.42 15.15 -3.97
CA PHE A 64 -12.73 15.46 -3.41
C PHE A 64 -12.54 16.19 -2.08
N VAL A 65 -13.60 16.82 -1.57
CA VAL A 65 -13.59 17.40 -0.21
C VAL A 65 -14.64 16.67 0.62
N ALA A 66 -14.23 16.18 1.80
CA ALA A 66 -15.14 15.59 2.77
C ALA A 66 -16.17 16.63 3.25
N PRO A 67 -17.39 16.21 3.64
CA PRO A 67 -18.40 17.14 4.15
C PRO A 67 -17.90 18.01 5.32
N PRO A 68 -18.47 19.22 5.51
CA PRO A 68 -18.06 20.13 6.59
C PRO A 68 -18.33 19.59 8.00
N GLU A 69 -19.16 18.57 8.15
CA GLU A 69 -19.39 17.83 9.38
C GLU A 69 -18.37 16.71 9.63
N GLY A 70 -17.53 16.37 8.63
CA GLY A 70 -16.66 15.19 8.68
C GLY A 70 -17.42 13.89 8.42
N LEU A 71 -16.76 12.74 8.62
CA LEU A 71 -17.38 11.42 8.45
C LEU A 71 -16.94 10.48 9.56
N ASN A 72 -17.87 9.73 10.15
CA ASN A 72 -17.59 8.56 10.98
C ASN A 72 -17.92 7.31 10.19
N VAL A 73 -16.96 6.82 9.42
CA VAL A 73 -17.14 5.71 8.49
C VAL A 73 -17.14 4.40 9.26
N ASN A 74 -18.28 3.70 9.28
CA ASN A 74 -18.40 2.40 9.94
C ASN A 74 -18.39 1.22 8.96
N ARG A 75 -18.51 1.51 7.67
CA ARG A 75 -18.49 0.53 6.58
C ARG A 75 -18.25 1.25 5.26
N GLU A 76 -17.59 0.59 4.33
CA GLU A 76 -17.42 1.04 2.97
C GLU A 76 -17.82 -0.04 1.95
N GLU A 77 -18.16 0.38 0.74
CA GLU A 77 -18.32 -0.51 -0.40
C GLU A 77 -17.63 0.10 -1.61
N VAL A 78 -16.87 -0.72 -2.33
CA VAL A 78 -16.18 -0.31 -3.55
C VAL A 78 -16.65 -1.19 -4.69
N ARG A 79 -17.02 -0.58 -5.82
CA ARG A 79 -17.27 -1.28 -7.09
C ARG A 79 -16.67 -0.48 -8.23
N PHE A 80 -16.14 -1.19 -9.20
CA PHE A 80 -15.59 -0.60 -10.40
C PHE A 80 -15.87 -1.49 -11.61
N SER A 81 -16.15 -0.87 -12.74
CA SER A 81 -16.39 -1.59 -13.99
C SER A 81 -15.12 -2.26 -14.52
N GLY A 82 -15.28 -3.21 -15.45
CA GLY A 82 -14.17 -3.83 -16.15
C GLY A 82 -13.21 -2.82 -16.79
N GLY A 83 -11.91 -3.12 -16.73
CA GLY A 83 -10.83 -2.21 -17.13
C GLY A 83 -10.19 -1.44 -15.97
N SER A 84 -10.76 -1.52 -14.76
CA SER A 84 -10.12 -1.06 -13.52
C SER A 84 -9.51 -2.26 -12.79
N HIS A 85 -8.32 -2.09 -12.21
CA HIS A 85 -7.58 -3.13 -11.51
C HIS A 85 -7.69 -2.98 -9.98
N HIS A 86 -7.54 -1.76 -9.45
CA HIS A 86 -7.84 -1.45 -8.06
C HIS A 86 -8.23 0.03 -7.90
N VAL A 87 -8.93 0.33 -6.80
CA VAL A 87 -9.37 1.69 -6.46
C VAL A 87 -9.03 1.96 -4.99
N LEU A 88 -8.44 3.11 -4.70
CA LEU A 88 -8.09 3.57 -3.35
C LEU A 88 -8.64 4.98 -3.11
N LEU A 89 -9.03 5.25 -1.87
CA LEU A 89 -9.39 6.57 -1.38
C LEU A 89 -8.46 6.92 -0.21
N TYR A 90 -7.61 7.90 -0.44
CA TYR A 90 -6.66 8.40 0.54
C TYR A 90 -7.22 9.62 1.27
N ALA A 91 -6.89 9.73 2.56
CA ALA A 91 -6.91 11.01 3.25
C ALA A 91 -5.61 11.78 2.95
N THR A 92 -5.70 13.10 2.91
CA THR A 92 -4.56 14.00 2.69
C THR A 92 -4.43 14.98 3.86
N PRO A 93 -3.27 15.65 4.04
CA PRO A 93 -3.14 16.69 5.05
C PRO A 93 -3.84 18.01 4.64
N TYR A 94 -4.36 18.10 3.40
CA TYR A 94 -4.91 19.32 2.87
C TYR A 94 -6.33 19.60 3.40
N THR A 95 -6.57 20.86 3.75
CA THR A 95 -7.90 21.39 4.13
C THR A 95 -8.55 22.22 3.02
N GLU A 96 -7.82 22.45 1.93
CA GLU A 96 -8.26 23.13 0.72
C GLU A 96 -7.67 22.39 -0.49
N MET A 97 -8.39 22.32 -1.60
CA MET A 97 -7.92 21.62 -2.79
C MET A 97 -6.66 22.30 -3.38
N PRO A 98 -5.51 21.61 -3.43
CA PRO A 98 -4.29 22.17 -4.00
C PRO A 98 -4.41 22.31 -5.53
N THR A 99 -4.08 23.49 -6.07
CA THR A 99 -4.13 23.76 -7.53
C THR A 99 -2.81 23.46 -8.27
N GLU A 100 -1.83 22.94 -7.56
CA GLU A 100 -0.49 22.64 -8.07
C GLU A 100 0.02 21.37 -7.38
N THR A 101 0.60 20.45 -8.14
CA THR A 101 1.18 19.21 -7.60
C THR A 101 2.50 19.49 -6.87
N ALA A 102 2.98 18.54 -6.08
CA ALA A 102 4.30 18.59 -5.45
C ALA A 102 5.45 18.82 -6.45
N ARG A 103 5.27 18.44 -7.72
CA ARG A 103 6.24 18.63 -8.82
C ARG A 103 6.06 19.97 -9.56
N GLY A 104 5.17 20.84 -9.09
CA GLY A 104 4.94 22.17 -9.66
C GLY A 104 4.02 22.19 -10.88
N GLN A 105 3.29 21.11 -11.15
CA GLN A 105 2.34 21.06 -12.26
C GLN A 105 1.02 21.70 -11.85
N LYS A 106 0.58 22.72 -12.59
CA LYS A 106 -0.74 23.33 -12.39
C LYS A 106 -1.82 22.53 -13.08
N LEU A 107 -2.87 22.17 -12.35
CA LEU A 107 -4.04 21.46 -12.84
C LEU A 107 -5.28 21.79 -12.00
N ASP A 108 -6.46 21.40 -12.49
CA ASP A 108 -7.68 21.40 -11.68
C ASP A 108 -7.80 20.05 -10.97
N PRO A 109 -7.58 19.97 -9.65
CA PRO A 109 -7.54 18.69 -8.93
C PRO A 109 -8.90 18.02 -8.82
N SER A 110 -9.99 18.78 -9.05
CA SER A 110 -11.36 18.24 -9.06
C SER A 110 -11.67 17.46 -10.33
N GLN A 111 -10.86 17.62 -11.38
CA GLN A 111 -10.96 16.89 -12.63
C GLN A 111 -10.03 15.67 -12.60
N VAL A 112 -10.42 14.63 -13.33
CA VAL A 112 -9.59 13.43 -13.51
C VAL A 112 -8.30 13.81 -14.22
N HIS A 113 -7.16 13.42 -13.65
CA HIS A 113 -5.82 13.69 -14.19
C HIS A 113 -4.91 12.46 -14.06
N ASP A 114 -3.82 12.44 -14.81
CA ASP A 114 -2.81 11.37 -14.76
C ASP A 114 -2.03 11.44 -13.45
N CYS A 115 -1.76 10.28 -12.85
CA CYS A 115 -0.86 10.15 -11.71
C CYS A 115 -0.04 8.84 -11.82
N ASN A 116 0.55 8.60 -12.99
CA ASN A 116 1.22 7.35 -13.37
C ASN A 116 2.46 6.98 -12.55
N ASP A 117 3.01 7.94 -11.82
CA ASP A 117 4.14 7.71 -10.91
C ASP A 117 3.65 7.37 -9.48
N GLY A 118 2.36 7.06 -9.34
CA GLY A 118 1.64 6.90 -8.07
C GLY A 118 1.08 8.23 -7.55
N PRO A 119 -0.01 8.22 -6.76
CA PRO A 119 -0.61 9.45 -6.23
C PRO A 119 0.36 10.24 -5.35
N GLN A 120 1.27 9.56 -4.64
CA GLN A 120 2.24 10.18 -3.74
C GLN A 120 3.37 10.93 -4.46
N ALA A 121 3.53 10.75 -5.78
CA ALA A 121 4.48 11.53 -6.56
C ALA A 121 4.02 12.98 -6.76
N ASP A 122 2.71 13.23 -6.67
CA ASP A 122 2.10 14.54 -6.92
C ASP A 122 1.37 15.11 -5.69
N TRP A 123 0.99 14.28 -4.72
CA TRP A 123 0.15 14.66 -3.59
C TRP A 123 0.60 14.02 -2.29
N ASP A 124 0.53 14.75 -1.18
CA ASP A 124 0.72 14.19 0.15
C ASP A 124 -0.50 13.38 0.58
N VAL A 125 -0.27 12.18 1.11
CA VAL A 125 -1.32 11.32 1.69
C VAL A 125 -0.99 10.99 3.13
N THR A 126 -2.00 10.88 3.98
CA THR A 126 -1.85 10.54 5.41
C THR A 126 -2.35 9.13 5.75
N GLY A 127 -3.03 8.45 4.81
CA GLY A 127 -3.51 7.08 4.99
C GLY A 127 -4.61 6.72 3.99
N VAL A 128 -4.97 5.43 3.96
CA VAL A 128 -6.08 4.90 3.15
C VAL A 128 -7.33 4.82 4.01
N ILE A 129 -8.45 5.37 3.54
CA ILE A 129 -9.75 5.34 4.26
C ILE A 129 -10.75 4.35 3.65
N ALA A 130 -10.56 3.98 2.38
CA ALA A 130 -11.34 2.96 1.69
C ALA A 130 -10.57 2.47 0.47
N GLY A 131 -10.87 1.27 0.01
CA GLY A 131 -10.29 0.74 -1.22
C GLY A 131 -10.69 -0.69 -1.50
N ALA A 132 -10.43 -1.13 -2.72
CA ALA A 132 -10.54 -2.53 -3.11
C ALA A 132 -9.47 -2.88 -4.14
N GLN A 133 -8.77 -3.98 -3.86
CA GLN A 133 -7.83 -4.65 -4.76
C GLN A 133 -8.40 -5.95 -5.35
N SER A 134 -9.64 -6.29 -4.98
CA SER A 134 -10.38 -7.44 -5.45
C SER A 134 -11.72 -7.00 -6.02
N SER A 135 -12.17 -7.71 -7.05
CA SER A 135 -13.50 -7.52 -7.64
C SER A 135 -14.64 -8.14 -6.80
N ASP A 136 -14.31 -8.90 -5.75
CA ASP A 136 -15.30 -9.59 -4.91
C ASP A 136 -16.19 -8.63 -4.11
N GLY A 137 -15.74 -7.38 -3.98
CA GLY A 137 -16.55 -6.29 -3.50
C GLY A 137 -16.93 -6.41 -2.02
N LYS A 138 -16.17 -7.17 -1.25
CA LYS A 138 -16.31 -7.21 0.20
C LYS A 138 -15.81 -5.90 0.79
N SER A 139 -16.56 -5.42 1.78
CA SER A 139 -16.19 -4.24 2.57
C SER A 139 -14.94 -4.58 3.40
N PHE A 140 -13.90 -3.76 3.27
CA PHE A 140 -12.65 -3.96 4.00
C PHE A 140 -12.79 -3.49 5.46
N LEU A 141 -13.55 -2.41 5.73
CA LEU A 141 -13.99 -1.96 7.05
C LEU A 141 -15.18 -2.78 7.61
N GLY A 142 -15.75 -3.69 6.81
CA GLY A 142 -16.88 -4.53 7.22
C GLY A 142 -16.48 -5.47 8.36
N GLY A 143 -17.36 -5.63 9.35
CA GLY A 143 -17.06 -6.42 10.56
C GLY A 143 -16.58 -5.57 11.75
N MET A 144 -16.44 -4.25 11.59
CA MET A 144 -16.30 -3.36 12.74
C MET A 144 -17.54 -3.47 13.66
N PRO A 145 -17.36 -3.60 14.98
CA PRO A 145 -18.47 -3.65 15.93
C PRO A 145 -19.33 -2.38 15.93
N GLU A 146 -20.52 -2.48 16.53
CA GLU A 146 -21.39 -1.34 16.79
C GLU A 146 -20.64 -0.24 17.55
N GLY A 147 -20.79 1.01 17.10
CA GLY A 147 -20.15 2.18 17.70
C GLY A 147 -18.65 2.35 17.39
N VAL A 148 -18.07 1.51 16.53
CA VAL A 148 -16.70 1.66 16.03
C VAL A 148 -16.72 2.33 14.66
N ALA A 149 -15.94 3.39 14.47
CA ALA A 149 -15.87 4.10 13.18
C ALA A 149 -14.49 4.74 12.92
N LEU A 150 -14.07 4.70 11.65
CA LEU A 150 -12.93 5.45 11.14
C LEU A 150 -13.33 6.91 10.91
N LYS A 151 -12.57 7.85 11.47
CA LYS A 151 -12.91 9.29 11.37
C LYS A 151 -12.19 9.99 10.23
N VAL A 152 -12.95 10.71 9.42
CA VAL A 152 -12.46 11.70 8.45
C VAL A 152 -12.82 13.08 8.98
N LYS A 153 -11.81 13.94 9.13
CA LYS A 153 -12.02 15.28 9.68
C LYS A 153 -12.86 16.15 8.72
N PRO A 154 -13.61 17.13 9.25
CA PRO A 154 -14.28 18.16 8.45
C PRO A 154 -13.39 18.77 7.37
N GLY A 155 -13.88 18.79 6.12
CA GLY A 155 -13.19 19.46 5.01
C GLY A 155 -11.85 18.84 4.59
N THR A 156 -11.49 17.64 5.10
CA THR A 156 -10.33 16.91 4.60
C THR A 156 -10.46 16.70 3.10
N VAL A 157 -9.39 17.05 2.36
CA VAL A 157 -9.31 16.71 0.95
C VAL A 157 -9.00 15.22 0.83
N LEU A 158 -9.79 14.52 0.03
CA LEU A 158 -9.66 13.10 -0.24
C LEU A 158 -9.13 12.91 -1.66
N LEU A 159 -8.26 11.94 -1.86
CA LEU A 159 -7.72 11.60 -3.17
C LEU A 159 -8.20 10.21 -3.55
N MET A 160 -9.00 10.11 -4.61
CA MET A 160 -9.28 8.83 -5.24
C MET A 160 -8.21 8.55 -6.29
N ASN A 161 -7.59 7.37 -6.20
CA ASN A 161 -6.67 6.85 -7.20
C ASN A 161 -7.24 5.53 -7.73
N THR A 162 -7.22 5.39 -9.06
CA THR A 162 -7.61 4.15 -9.73
C THR A 162 -6.53 3.76 -10.72
N HIS A 163 -6.07 2.52 -10.61
CA HIS A 163 -5.24 1.89 -11.60
C HIS A 163 -6.10 1.17 -12.63
N TYR A 164 -5.91 1.51 -13.91
CA TYR A 164 -6.65 0.95 -15.02
C TYR A 164 -5.76 0.13 -15.95
N LEU A 165 -6.32 -0.95 -16.47
CA LEU A 165 -5.71 -1.80 -17.48
C LEU A 165 -6.73 -2.13 -18.58
N ASN A 166 -6.48 -1.65 -19.80
CA ASN A 166 -7.22 -2.02 -20.99
C ASN A 166 -6.37 -2.90 -21.90
N SER A 167 -6.46 -4.21 -21.73
CA SER A 167 -5.78 -5.19 -22.59
C SER A 167 -6.46 -5.40 -23.95
N SER A 168 -7.58 -4.73 -24.22
CA SER A 168 -8.36 -4.91 -25.45
C SER A 168 -7.96 -3.94 -26.56
N ALA A 169 -8.45 -4.20 -27.77
CA ALA A 169 -8.20 -3.37 -28.95
C ALA A 169 -9.17 -2.17 -29.08
N GLU A 170 -10.12 -2.02 -28.15
CA GLU A 170 -11.13 -0.96 -28.18
C GLU A 170 -10.96 -0.03 -26.97
N THR A 171 -11.23 1.26 -27.16
CA THR A 171 -11.30 2.23 -26.07
C THR A 171 -12.42 1.82 -25.10
N ARG A 172 -12.19 1.96 -23.80
CA ARG A 172 -13.16 1.64 -22.75
C ARG A 172 -13.46 2.86 -21.90
N GLU A 173 -14.72 3.01 -21.54
CA GLU A 173 -15.12 3.88 -20.43
C GLU A 173 -15.16 3.04 -19.15
N THR A 174 -14.66 3.61 -18.05
CA THR A 174 -14.65 2.98 -16.74
C THR A 174 -15.38 3.83 -15.70
N ASP A 175 -15.99 3.20 -14.71
CA ASP A 175 -16.71 3.85 -13.61
C ASP A 175 -16.30 3.18 -12.29
N ALA A 176 -15.62 3.94 -11.42
CA ALA A 176 -15.24 3.53 -10.08
C ALA A 176 -16.09 4.29 -9.05
N ARG A 177 -16.66 3.56 -8.09
CA ARG A 177 -17.53 4.10 -7.03
C ARG A 177 -17.13 3.58 -5.67
N ILE A 178 -17.07 4.49 -4.71
CA ILE A 178 -16.81 4.21 -3.30
C ILE A 178 -17.96 4.80 -2.49
N ASN A 179 -18.73 3.94 -1.82
CA ASN A 179 -19.68 4.35 -0.81
C ASN A 179 -19.00 4.29 0.56
N LEU A 180 -19.02 5.40 1.29
CA LEU A 180 -18.68 5.44 2.72
C LEU A 180 -19.99 5.55 3.50
N HIS A 181 -20.35 4.51 4.23
CA HIS A 181 -21.49 4.51 5.14
C HIS A 181 -21.06 5.07 6.49
N THR A 182 -21.91 5.88 7.12
CA THR A 182 -21.55 6.62 8.33
C THR A 182 -22.54 6.39 9.47
N ILE A 183 -22.06 6.52 10.70
CA ILE A 183 -22.89 6.60 11.92
C ILE A 183 -22.84 8.02 12.53
N PRO A 184 -23.88 8.46 13.26
CA PRO A 184 -23.88 9.73 13.99
C PRO A 184 -22.73 9.86 14.99
N ASP A 185 -22.27 11.08 15.24
CA ASP A 185 -21.20 11.36 16.23
C ASP A 185 -21.52 10.79 17.61
N GLU A 186 -22.79 10.89 18.05
CA GLU A 186 -23.25 10.38 19.34
C GLU A 186 -23.26 8.85 19.45
N GLU A 187 -23.18 8.13 18.33
CA GLU A 187 -23.11 6.66 18.29
C GLU A 187 -21.66 6.15 18.29
N VAL A 188 -20.67 7.01 17.99
CA VAL A 188 -19.25 6.62 18.00
C VAL A 188 -18.76 6.51 19.44
N THR A 189 -18.42 5.28 19.83
CA THR A 189 -17.84 4.96 21.15
C THR A 189 -16.34 4.70 21.09
N ILE A 190 -15.83 4.22 19.95
CA ILE A 190 -14.40 3.94 19.73
C ILE A 190 -14.02 4.39 18.32
N GLU A 191 -12.91 5.12 18.20
CA GLU A 191 -12.33 5.46 16.90
C GLU A 191 -11.51 4.27 16.38
N ALA A 192 -11.77 3.87 15.14
CA ALA A 192 -10.95 2.90 14.41
C ALA A 192 -9.81 3.61 13.69
N GLY A 193 -8.69 2.91 13.57
CA GLY A 193 -7.57 3.29 12.72
C GLY A 193 -7.40 2.33 11.56
N MET A 194 -6.48 2.68 10.67
CA MET A 194 -6.08 1.85 9.54
C MET A 194 -4.60 1.53 9.66
N LEU A 195 -4.28 0.25 9.90
CA LEU A 195 -2.91 -0.23 9.82
C LEU A 195 -2.42 0.02 8.39
N PHE A 196 -1.23 0.60 8.28
CA PHE A 196 -0.57 0.90 7.01
C PHE A 196 0.92 0.59 7.16
N HIS A 197 1.22 -0.65 7.60
CA HIS A 197 2.60 -1.07 7.85
C HIS A 197 3.30 -1.28 6.51
N TYR A 198 4.30 -0.45 6.25
CA TYR A 198 5.02 -0.37 4.99
C TYR A 198 6.50 -0.69 5.18
N ASN A 199 7.02 -1.71 4.48
CA ASN A 199 8.44 -2.03 4.52
C ASN A 199 9.14 -1.42 3.29
N PRO A 200 9.96 -0.37 3.47
CA PRO A 200 10.66 0.26 2.35
C PRO A 200 11.86 -0.57 1.86
N PHE A 201 12.38 -1.51 2.68
CA PHE A 201 13.60 -2.24 2.38
C PHE A 201 13.34 -3.42 1.45
N ILE A 202 13.28 -3.12 0.15
CA ILE A 202 13.14 -4.10 -0.93
C ILE A 202 14.26 -3.89 -1.94
N SER A 203 14.99 -4.96 -2.25
CA SER A 203 16.02 -4.99 -3.29
C SER A 203 16.13 -6.42 -3.83
N VAL A 204 15.56 -6.65 -5.02
CA VAL A 204 15.56 -7.93 -5.72
C VAL A 204 16.59 -7.88 -6.87
N PRO A 205 17.69 -8.63 -6.79
CA PRO A 205 18.72 -8.59 -7.83
C PRO A 205 18.19 -9.11 -9.17
N ALA A 206 18.81 -8.67 -10.28
CA ALA A 206 18.55 -9.18 -11.61
C ALA A 206 18.60 -10.71 -11.65
N HIS A 207 17.56 -11.34 -12.21
CA HIS A 207 17.42 -12.80 -12.27
C HIS A 207 17.52 -13.52 -10.90
N GLY A 208 17.17 -12.83 -9.81
CA GLY A 208 17.30 -13.35 -8.45
C GLY A 208 16.00 -13.34 -7.65
N GLU A 209 16.14 -13.67 -6.37
CA GLU A 209 15.07 -13.75 -5.38
C GLU A 209 15.53 -13.02 -4.12
N SER A 210 14.60 -12.42 -3.40
CA SER A 210 14.85 -11.76 -2.11
C SER A 210 13.54 -11.70 -1.31
N SER A 211 13.65 -11.39 -0.02
CA SER A 211 12.48 -11.18 0.83
C SER A 211 12.58 -9.84 1.55
N ALA A 212 11.42 -9.25 1.83
CA ALA A 212 11.31 -8.08 2.71
C ALA A 212 10.47 -8.48 3.91
N ARG A 213 11.01 -8.33 5.13
CA ARG A 213 10.32 -8.68 6.37
C ARG A 213 10.38 -7.53 7.37
N MET A 214 9.24 -7.22 7.96
CA MET A 214 9.11 -6.16 8.96
C MET A 214 8.22 -6.62 10.11
N ARG A 215 8.51 -6.13 11.31
CA ARG A 215 7.73 -6.35 12.52
C ARG A 215 7.40 -5.02 13.18
N CYS A 216 6.14 -4.92 13.61
CA CYS A 216 5.58 -3.75 14.28
C CYS A 216 4.92 -4.16 15.60
N THR A 217 5.56 -3.76 16.70
CA THR A 217 5.07 -3.99 18.06
C THR A 217 4.05 -2.92 18.42
N THR A 218 2.92 -3.31 19.02
CA THR A 218 1.94 -2.34 19.54
C THR A 218 2.27 -1.96 20.98
N ASP A 219 2.11 -0.69 21.32
CA ASP A 219 2.19 -0.20 22.70
C ASP A 219 0.86 -0.35 23.46
N ASN A 220 -0.23 -0.61 22.74
CA ASN A 220 -1.59 -0.66 23.27
C ASN A 220 -2.28 -1.97 22.94
N ASP A 221 -3.25 -2.34 23.78
CA ASP A 221 -4.21 -3.40 23.46
C ASP A 221 -5.09 -2.93 22.29
N ILE A 222 -5.12 -3.73 21.21
CA ILE A 222 -5.92 -3.46 20.02
C ILE A 222 -6.63 -4.73 19.53
N SER A 223 -7.75 -4.52 18.85
CA SER A 223 -8.52 -5.51 18.14
C SER A 223 -8.43 -5.23 16.64
N ILE A 224 -8.08 -6.25 15.86
CA ILE A 224 -7.96 -6.19 14.40
C ILE A 224 -9.12 -6.96 13.78
N VAL A 225 -9.81 -6.31 12.84
CA VAL A 225 -10.99 -6.88 12.14
C VAL A 225 -10.57 -7.73 10.96
N ARG A 226 -9.63 -7.21 10.16
CA ARG A 226 -9.18 -7.83 8.92
C ARG A 226 -7.76 -7.44 8.60
N LEU A 227 -7.04 -8.32 7.90
CA LEU A 227 -5.74 -8.03 7.31
C LEU A 227 -5.76 -8.30 5.80
N GLN A 228 -5.03 -7.48 5.05
CA GLN A 228 -4.75 -7.64 3.64
C GLN A 228 -3.28 -7.28 3.39
N SER A 229 -2.66 -8.01 2.46
CA SER A 229 -1.31 -7.71 2.00
C SER A 229 -1.34 -6.76 0.80
N HIS A 230 -0.20 -6.17 0.49
CA HIS A 230 0.01 -5.53 -0.81
C HIS A 230 1.43 -5.82 -1.30
N MET A 231 1.52 -6.32 -2.54
CA MET A 231 2.75 -6.61 -3.27
C MET A 231 2.51 -6.29 -4.75
N HIS A 232 3.57 -6.04 -5.53
CA HIS A 232 3.44 -5.96 -6.99
C HIS A 232 3.75 -7.31 -7.63
N ARG A 233 3.81 -7.33 -8.97
CA ARG A 233 3.79 -8.54 -9.81
C ARG A 233 4.90 -9.56 -9.57
N ARG A 234 5.99 -9.18 -8.88
CA ARG A 234 7.10 -10.10 -8.57
C ARG A 234 6.93 -10.76 -7.22
N GLY A 235 5.92 -10.36 -6.44
CA GLY A 235 5.49 -11.06 -5.23
C GLY A 235 5.07 -12.49 -5.57
N VAL A 236 5.76 -13.46 -4.95
CA VAL A 236 5.53 -14.90 -5.10
C VAL A 236 5.21 -15.59 -3.76
N GLY A 237 5.12 -14.81 -2.68
CA GLY A 237 4.78 -15.30 -1.36
C GLY A 237 4.55 -14.16 -0.39
N TYR A 238 3.58 -14.33 0.48
CA TYR A 238 3.25 -13.43 1.57
C TYR A 238 2.88 -14.26 2.80
N VAL A 239 3.37 -13.83 3.96
CA VAL A 239 2.95 -14.38 5.24
C VAL A 239 2.91 -13.28 6.29
N ALA A 240 1.89 -13.27 7.14
CA ALA A 240 1.79 -12.45 8.34
C ALA A 240 1.56 -13.32 9.57
N HIS A 241 2.19 -12.94 10.67
CA HIS A 241 2.15 -13.63 11.96
C HIS A 241 1.82 -12.64 13.08
N LYS A 242 1.19 -13.18 14.13
CA LYS A 242 1.21 -12.58 15.46
C LYS A 242 2.46 -13.06 16.18
N VAL A 243 3.14 -12.15 16.87
CA VAL A 243 4.26 -12.46 17.77
C VAL A 243 3.81 -12.17 19.20
N ASP A 244 3.82 -13.19 20.05
CA ASP A 244 3.47 -13.04 21.46
C ASP A 244 4.62 -12.42 22.28
N ALA A 245 4.36 -12.10 23.55
CA ALA A 245 5.36 -11.54 24.46
C ALA A 245 6.57 -12.47 24.74
N GLY A 246 6.45 -13.77 24.45
CA GLY A 246 7.53 -14.75 24.53
C GLY A 246 8.32 -14.89 23.23
N GLY A 247 7.94 -14.17 22.17
CA GLY A 247 8.55 -14.25 20.85
C GLY A 247 8.02 -15.38 19.97
N ASN A 248 6.98 -16.12 20.39
CA ASN A 248 6.42 -17.18 19.56
C ASN A 248 5.60 -16.57 18.42
N MET A 249 5.78 -17.13 17.22
CA MET A 249 5.06 -16.69 16.02
C MET A 249 3.89 -17.63 15.74
N THR A 250 2.70 -17.04 15.55
CA THR A 250 1.50 -17.74 15.07
C THR A 250 1.11 -17.18 13.72
N GLU A 251 1.04 -18.02 12.69
CA GLU A 251 0.61 -17.62 11.35
C GLU A 251 -0.86 -17.14 11.40
N LEU A 252 -1.11 -15.97 10.83
CA LEU A 252 -2.42 -15.34 10.73
C LEU A 252 -2.99 -15.42 9.32
N TYR A 253 -2.11 -15.25 8.31
CA TYR A 253 -2.50 -15.04 6.93
C TYR A 253 -1.33 -15.33 6.00
N ALA A 254 -1.55 -16.13 4.95
CA ALA A 254 -0.54 -16.45 3.95
C ALA A 254 -1.15 -16.71 2.56
N HIS A 255 -0.47 -16.27 1.50
CA HIS A 255 -0.82 -16.52 0.09
C HIS A 255 0.34 -16.09 -0.83
N ASP A 256 0.19 -16.26 -2.14
CA ASP A 256 1.19 -15.88 -3.17
C ASP A 256 0.64 -14.87 -4.21
N ARG A 257 -0.60 -14.42 -4.02
CA ARG A 257 -1.29 -13.50 -4.93
C ARG A 257 -0.88 -12.04 -4.76
N TRP A 258 -0.57 -11.37 -5.87
CA TRP A 258 -0.40 -9.91 -5.97
C TRP A 258 -1.62 -9.22 -6.61
N GLU A 259 -2.41 -9.96 -7.39
CA GLU A 259 -3.70 -9.54 -7.97
C GLU A 259 -4.85 -10.36 -7.35
N ASP A 260 -6.06 -9.79 -7.31
CA ASP A 260 -7.22 -10.38 -6.61
C ASP A 260 -6.84 -10.85 -5.19
N VAL A 261 -6.17 -9.95 -4.48
CA VAL A 261 -5.53 -10.23 -3.19
C VAL A 261 -6.61 -10.64 -2.17
N PRO A 262 -6.48 -11.81 -1.52
CA PRO A 262 -7.45 -12.20 -0.50
C PRO A 262 -7.41 -11.24 0.70
N THR A 263 -8.36 -11.41 1.60
CA THR A 263 -8.33 -10.75 2.91
C THR A 263 -8.54 -11.79 3.98
N GLN A 264 -7.79 -11.69 5.08
CA GLN A 264 -8.07 -12.46 6.29
C GLN A 264 -9.01 -11.70 7.20
N GLU A 265 -10.25 -12.16 7.31
CA GLU A 265 -11.22 -11.68 8.29
C GLU A 265 -11.08 -12.48 9.60
N PHE A 266 -11.23 -11.82 10.75
CA PHE A 266 -11.10 -12.45 12.06
C PHE A 266 -12.43 -12.47 12.79
N GLU A 267 -12.95 -13.68 13.01
CA GLU A 267 -14.14 -13.93 13.83
C GLU A 267 -13.88 -15.13 14.77
N PRO A 268 -13.62 -14.91 16.07
CA PRO A 268 -13.58 -13.62 16.77
C PRO A 268 -12.41 -12.73 16.30
N LEU A 269 -12.52 -11.42 16.59
CA LEU A 269 -11.49 -10.42 16.29
C LEU A 269 -10.09 -10.86 16.76
N LEU A 270 -9.06 -10.46 16.01
CA LEU A 270 -7.68 -10.70 16.39
C LEU A 270 -7.24 -9.69 17.45
N GLU A 271 -6.98 -10.18 18.65
CA GLU A 271 -6.48 -9.39 19.76
C GLU A 271 -4.95 -9.33 19.74
N LEU A 272 -4.38 -8.13 19.79
CA LEU A 272 -2.98 -7.89 20.14
C LEU A 272 -2.92 -7.13 21.47
N LYS A 273 -2.08 -7.61 22.38
CA LYS A 273 -1.77 -6.96 23.66
C LYS A 273 -0.56 -6.07 23.53
N ALA A 274 -0.46 -5.06 24.39
CA ALA A 274 0.74 -4.23 24.47
C ALA A 274 2.01 -5.11 24.58
N GLY A 275 2.99 -4.85 23.72
CA GLY A 275 4.22 -5.62 23.58
C GLY A 275 4.15 -6.81 22.61
N GLU A 276 2.97 -7.20 22.13
CA GLU A 276 2.82 -8.15 21.02
C GLU A 276 3.01 -7.43 19.68
N ALA A 277 3.27 -8.19 18.61
CA ALA A 277 3.58 -7.60 17.30
C ALA A 277 2.87 -8.29 16.13
N LEU A 278 2.72 -7.54 15.04
CA LEU A 278 2.51 -8.10 13.71
C LEU A 278 3.86 -8.22 13.02
N ASP A 279 4.14 -9.38 12.44
CA ASP A 279 5.36 -9.68 11.68
C ASP A 279 4.95 -10.21 10.32
N TYR A 280 5.36 -9.53 9.24
CA TYR A 280 5.01 -9.94 7.89
C TYR A 280 6.22 -9.97 6.98
N ARG A 281 6.16 -10.86 5.98
CA ARG A 281 7.19 -11.06 4.96
C ARG A 281 6.56 -11.16 3.58
N CYS A 282 7.17 -10.47 2.63
CA CYS A 282 6.93 -10.65 1.20
C CYS A 282 8.15 -11.32 0.56
N ASP A 283 7.91 -12.31 -0.29
CA ASP A 283 8.91 -13.05 -1.04
C ASP A 283 8.81 -12.65 -2.52
N PHE A 284 9.93 -12.31 -3.15
CA PHE A 284 9.96 -11.79 -4.52
C PHE A 284 10.81 -12.64 -5.44
N LYS A 285 10.42 -12.69 -6.72
CA LYS A 285 11.18 -13.30 -7.80
C LYS A 285 11.32 -12.37 -8.99
N ASN A 286 12.54 -11.94 -9.27
CA ASN A 286 12.85 -11.10 -10.40
C ASN A 286 13.35 -11.92 -11.59
N THR A 287 12.67 -11.81 -12.73
CA THR A 287 13.10 -12.46 -13.99
C THR A 287 13.76 -11.49 -14.96
N GLU A 288 13.81 -10.20 -14.64
CA GLU A 288 14.38 -9.15 -15.47
C GLU A 288 15.91 -9.07 -15.32
N ALA A 289 16.55 -8.42 -16.30
CA ALA A 289 18.00 -8.20 -16.34
C ALA A 289 18.46 -6.96 -15.56
N ARG A 290 17.58 -6.36 -14.75
CA ARG A 290 17.86 -5.22 -13.89
C ARG A 290 17.44 -5.54 -12.47
N ASP A 291 18.01 -4.82 -11.51
CA ASP A 291 17.57 -4.87 -10.13
C ASP A 291 16.21 -4.18 -9.98
N ILE A 292 15.44 -4.65 -9.01
CA ILE A 292 14.12 -4.11 -8.65
C ILE A 292 14.20 -3.65 -7.20
N ALA A 293 13.79 -2.42 -6.95
CA ALA A 293 13.72 -1.87 -5.61
C ALA A 293 12.26 -1.61 -5.23
N GLN A 294 12.07 -1.11 -4.01
CA GLN A 294 10.83 -0.49 -3.63
C GLN A 294 10.49 0.69 -4.56
N GLY A 295 9.22 0.88 -4.88
CA GLY A 295 8.75 2.05 -5.61
C GLY A 295 7.24 2.09 -5.78
N LEU A 296 6.74 3.20 -6.32
CA LEU A 296 5.30 3.47 -6.46
C LEU A 296 4.70 2.91 -7.76
N THR A 297 5.53 2.50 -8.72
CA THR A 297 5.06 2.11 -10.05
C THR A 297 4.95 0.60 -10.21
N THR A 298 4.24 0.16 -11.26
CA THR A 298 4.15 -1.25 -11.66
C THR A 298 5.50 -1.86 -12.07
N ARG A 299 6.55 -1.03 -12.21
CA ARG A 299 7.92 -1.47 -12.50
C ARG A 299 8.72 -1.75 -11.24
N ASP A 300 8.23 -1.37 -10.08
CA ASP A 300 8.89 -1.51 -8.79
C ASP A 300 8.13 -2.53 -7.93
N GLU A 301 8.45 -2.64 -6.64
CA GLU A 301 7.74 -3.51 -5.70
C GLU A 301 7.30 -2.76 -4.43
N MET A 302 6.34 -3.35 -3.73
CA MET A 302 5.90 -2.94 -2.39
C MET A 302 5.77 -4.17 -1.49
N CYS A 303 5.81 -3.94 -0.18
CA CYS A 303 5.53 -4.97 0.83
C CYS A 303 4.78 -4.35 2.01
N MET A 304 3.49 -4.61 2.10
CA MET A 304 2.61 -3.98 3.08
C MET A 304 1.69 -4.96 3.80
N LEU A 305 1.35 -4.61 5.04
CA LEU A 305 0.26 -5.19 5.82
C LEU A 305 -0.73 -4.08 6.19
N ILE A 306 -1.98 -4.22 5.75
CA ILE A 306 -3.03 -3.21 5.88
C ILE A 306 -4.24 -3.84 6.59
N GLY A 307 -4.94 -3.09 7.43
CA GLY A 307 -6.11 -3.61 8.13
C GLY A 307 -6.81 -2.62 9.05
N PRO A 308 -8.16 -2.63 9.13
CA PRO A 308 -8.87 -1.87 10.15
C PRO A 308 -8.66 -2.48 11.54
N TYR A 309 -8.42 -1.60 12.50
CA TYR A 309 -8.24 -1.96 13.90
C TYR A 309 -8.79 -0.89 14.83
N PHE A 310 -8.95 -1.22 16.11
CA PHE A 310 -9.39 -0.27 17.13
C PHE A 310 -8.94 -0.72 18.53
N PRO A 311 -8.83 0.19 19.52
CA PRO A 311 -8.90 1.64 19.39
C PRO A 311 -7.75 2.21 18.55
N ARG A 312 -8.00 3.33 17.87
CA ARG A 312 -7.00 3.99 17.02
C ARG A 312 -5.79 4.49 17.82
N SER A 313 -4.61 4.25 17.28
CA SER A 313 -3.35 4.88 17.65
C SER A 313 -2.69 5.43 16.38
N GLU A 314 -2.67 6.75 16.19
CA GLU A 314 -2.05 7.39 15.02
C GLU A 314 -0.59 6.96 14.81
N ALA A 315 0.14 6.73 15.91
CA ALA A 315 1.48 6.19 15.85
C ALA A 315 1.53 4.76 15.27
N TYR A 316 0.67 3.87 15.76
CA TYR A 316 0.70 2.46 15.37
C TYR A 316 0.29 2.24 13.89
N GLU A 317 -0.52 3.14 13.32
CA GLU A 317 -0.90 3.11 11.90
C GLU A 317 0.32 2.96 10.98
N ASN A 318 1.41 3.65 11.32
CA ASN A 318 2.66 3.66 10.55
C ASN A 318 3.83 3.01 11.30
N CYS A 319 3.57 2.07 12.21
CA CYS A 319 4.61 1.36 12.96
C CYS A 319 5.51 2.28 13.82
N ALA A 320 4.93 3.34 14.38
CA ALA A 320 5.56 4.20 15.37
C ALA A 320 5.09 3.87 16.79
N ASN A 321 5.87 4.28 17.78
CA ASN A 321 5.53 4.16 19.21
C ASN A 321 4.69 5.36 19.70
N GLU A 322 4.21 5.32 20.94
CA GLU A 322 3.42 6.42 21.54
C GLU A 322 4.11 7.78 21.58
N GLN A 323 5.43 7.84 21.43
CA GLN A 323 6.19 9.09 21.30
C GLN A 323 6.30 9.57 19.83
N ASN A 324 5.57 8.93 18.91
CA ASN A 324 5.60 9.12 17.46
C ASN A 324 6.97 8.86 16.81
N PHE A 325 7.82 8.03 17.43
CA PHE A 325 9.05 7.58 16.79
C PHE A 325 8.79 6.36 15.94
N PHE A 326 9.26 6.38 14.70
CA PHE A 326 9.17 5.25 13.79
C PHE A 326 10.11 4.12 14.26
N VAL A 327 9.55 2.98 14.68
CA VAL A 327 10.30 1.90 15.36
C VAL A 327 10.01 0.49 14.81
N PRO A 328 9.94 0.28 13.48
CA PRO A 328 9.88 -1.07 12.93
C PRO A 328 11.14 -1.88 13.25
N THR A 329 10.99 -3.19 13.36
CA THR A 329 12.13 -4.11 13.23
C THR A 329 12.14 -4.72 11.84
N TRP A 330 13.20 -4.48 11.08
CA TRP A 330 13.43 -5.11 9.80
C TRP A 330 14.36 -6.31 9.93
N PHE A 331 14.12 -7.32 9.09
CA PHE A 331 14.94 -8.52 9.04
C PHE A 331 15.43 -8.74 7.62
N GLY A 332 16.75 -8.74 7.45
CA GLY A 332 17.37 -9.06 6.16
C GLY A 332 17.29 -10.56 5.85
N SER A 333 17.44 -10.89 4.57
CA SER A 333 17.45 -12.27 4.05
C SER A 333 18.83 -12.72 3.56
N GLY A 334 19.87 -11.93 3.83
CA GLY A 334 21.23 -12.13 3.35
C GLY A 334 22.17 -12.74 4.39
N LYS A 335 23.44 -12.33 4.34
CA LYS A 335 24.54 -12.90 5.11
C LYS A 335 25.47 -11.87 5.72
N SER A 336 25.21 -10.58 5.48
CA SER A 336 26.06 -9.52 5.99
C SER A 336 25.80 -9.35 7.48
N THR A 337 26.86 -9.20 8.25
CA THR A 337 26.79 -8.73 9.63
C THR A 337 26.23 -7.32 9.69
N CYS A 338 25.86 -6.87 10.89
CA CYS A 338 25.32 -5.53 11.07
C CYS A 338 26.37 -4.45 10.72
N ALA A 339 27.64 -4.67 11.10
CA ALA A 339 28.77 -3.80 10.74
C ALA A 339 28.95 -3.67 9.21
N GLU A 340 28.85 -4.78 8.48
CA GLU A 340 28.93 -4.77 7.01
C GLU A 340 27.75 -4.01 6.38
N ALA A 341 26.54 -4.15 6.94
CA ALA A 341 25.37 -3.41 6.49
C ALA A 341 25.51 -1.90 6.73
N LEU A 342 25.97 -1.47 7.91
CA LEU A 342 26.24 -0.06 8.20
C LEU A 342 27.34 0.52 7.31
N SER A 343 28.42 -0.24 7.09
CA SER A 343 29.50 0.15 6.18
C SER A 343 28.99 0.32 4.74
N CYS A 344 28.13 -0.59 4.28
CA CYS A 344 27.46 -0.51 2.98
C CYS A 344 26.61 0.77 2.86
N LEU A 345 25.78 1.06 3.86
CA LEU A 345 24.94 2.26 3.90
C LEU A 345 25.77 3.54 3.84
N ASN A 346 26.83 3.63 4.65
CA ASN A 346 27.73 4.78 4.68
C ASN A 346 28.50 4.98 3.36
N SER A 347 28.67 3.93 2.57
CA SER A 347 29.34 3.98 1.27
C SER A 347 28.39 4.27 0.10
N THR A 348 27.08 4.20 0.34
CA THR A 348 26.07 4.41 -0.71
C THR A 348 26.00 5.89 -1.08
N ALA A 349 25.90 6.19 -2.38
CA ALA A 349 25.78 7.56 -2.84
C ALA A 349 24.44 8.16 -2.38
N ASN A 350 24.47 9.43 -1.96
CA ASN A 350 23.24 10.15 -1.59
C ASN A 350 22.22 10.10 -2.74
N GLY A 351 21.00 9.65 -2.43
CA GLY A 351 19.90 9.51 -3.38
C GLY A 351 19.83 8.17 -4.14
N ASP A 352 20.74 7.22 -3.87
CA ASP A 352 20.64 5.85 -4.38
C ASP A 352 19.93 4.95 -3.35
N GLU A 353 18.62 5.15 -3.21
CA GLU A 353 17.79 4.44 -2.24
C GLU A 353 17.78 2.93 -2.48
N ALA A 354 17.80 2.49 -3.75
CA ALA A 354 17.84 1.07 -4.10
C ALA A 354 19.10 0.38 -3.54
N ALA A 355 20.27 1.01 -3.70
CA ALA A 355 21.51 0.49 -3.13
C ALA A 355 21.47 0.49 -1.58
N ALA A 356 20.94 1.54 -0.97
CA ALA A 356 20.79 1.62 0.49
C ALA A 356 19.85 0.52 1.01
N TYR A 357 18.74 0.27 0.33
CA TYR A 357 17.81 -0.80 0.67
C TYR A 357 18.47 -2.17 0.53
N GLY A 358 19.28 -2.37 -0.50
CA GLY A 358 20.10 -3.55 -0.68
C GLY A 358 21.02 -3.83 0.53
N CYS A 359 21.61 -2.81 1.15
CA CYS A 359 22.45 -3.01 2.34
C CYS A 359 21.67 -3.63 3.51
N VAL A 360 20.42 -3.20 3.74
CA VAL A 360 19.57 -3.74 4.79
C VAL A 360 19.07 -5.15 4.43
N VAL A 361 18.58 -5.34 3.20
CA VAL A 361 18.09 -6.65 2.71
C VAL A 361 19.19 -7.72 2.75
N ASN A 362 20.43 -7.34 2.46
CA ASN A 362 21.58 -8.26 2.44
C ASN A 362 22.15 -8.58 3.83
N SER A 363 21.65 -7.95 4.90
CA SER A 363 21.97 -8.35 6.27
C SER A 363 21.36 -9.71 6.60
N CYS A 364 21.98 -10.45 7.52
CA CYS A 364 21.39 -11.70 8.01
C CYS A 364 20.24 -11.41 9.00
N GLU A 365 19.31 -12.36 9.13
CA GLU A 365 18.11 -12.18 9.96
C GLU A 365 18.44 -11.87 11.43
N SER A 366 19.43 -12.53 12.01
CA SER A 366 19.78 -12.43 13.43
C SER A 366 20.26 -11.04 13.87
N VAL A 367 20.81 -10.24 12.94
CA VAL A 367 21.23 -8.86 13.25
C VAL A 367 20.13 -7.82 13.04
N GLY A 368 18.97 -8.23 12.53
CA GLY A 368 17.84 -7.36 12.22
C GLY A 368 17.45 -6.40 13.35
N PRO A 369 17.30 -6.86 14.61
CA PRO A 369 17.00 -5.98 15.74
C PRO A 369 18.02 -4.86 15.97
N GLN A 370 19.32 -5.18 15.96
CA GLN A 370 20.39 -4.21 16.20
C GLN A 370 20.54 -3.24 15.03
N LEU A 371 20.44 -3.74 13.79
CA LEU A 371 20.47 -2.89 12.61
C LEU A 371 19.29 -1.92 12.62
N SER A 372 18.09 -2.42 12.92
CA SER A 372 16.88 -1.60 12.99
C SER A 372 16.98 -0.54 14.08
N ALA A 373 17.50 -0.87 15.27
CA ALA A 373 17.71 0.09 16.35
C ALA A 373 18.68 1.22 15.94
N ALA A 374 19.78 0.88 15.26
CA ALA A 374 20.73 1.86 14.75
C ALA A 374 20.08 2.80 13.71
N LEU A 375 19.38 2.23 12.72
CA LEU A 375 18.73 3.00 11.66
C LEU A 375 17.59 3.86 12.19
N THR A 376 16.72 3.32 13.05
CA THR A 376 15.60 4.06 13.63
C THR A 376 16.08 5.16 14.55
N CYS A 377 17.18 4.98 15.31
CA CYS A 377 17.77 6.09 16.06
C CYS A 377 18.19 7.23 15.15
N GLN A 378 18.87 6.93 14.04
CA GLN A 378 19.30 7.94 13.07
C GLN A 378 18.10 8.63 12.39
N ILE A 379 17.13 7.85 11.91
CA ILE A 379 15.91 8.35 11.25
C ILE A 379 15.11 9.27 12.18
N ASN A 380 14.99 8.91 13.46
CA ASN A 380 14.28 9.72 14.45
C ASN A 380 15.13 10.85 15.04
N GLY A 381 16.34 11.11 14.51
CA GLY A 381 17.22 12.18 14.99
C GLY A 381 17.63 12.03 16.46
N GLY A 382 18.07 10.83 16.85
CA GLY A 382 18.38 10.51 18.26
C GLY A 382 17.13 10.47 19.12
N TYR A 383 16.01 9.97 18.57
CA TYR A 383 14.70 9.99 19.23
C TYR A 383 14.32 11.40 19.73
N GLY A 384 14.46 12.38 18.85
CA GLY A 384 14.16 13.78 19.11
C GLY A 384 15.24 14.57 19.87
N ALA A 385 16.26 13.91 20.45
CA ALA A 385 17.32 14.59 21.19
C ALA A 385 18.10 15.60 20.32
N CYS A 386 18.21 15.34 19.02
CA CYS A 386 18.93 16.21 18.08
C CYS A 386 18.05 17.23 17.35
N GLY A 387 16.77 17.37 17.73
CA GLY A 387 15.83 18.26 17.05
C GLY A 387 16.31 19.71 16.95
N GLU A 388 16.93 20.24 18.00
CA GLU A 388 17.49 21.61 17.99
C GLU A 388 18.67 21.75 17.02
N ALA A 389 19.63 20.82 17.08
CA ALA A 389 20.81 20.83 16.20
C ALA A 389 20.42 20.67 14.72
N CYS A 390 19.43 19.82 14.43
CA CYS A 390 18.96 19.56 13.07
C CYS A 390 18.06 20.67 12.51
N SER A 391 17.40 21.44 13.37
CA SER A 391 16.60 22.59 12.94
C SER A 391 17.44 23.86 12.74
N ALA A 392 18.68 23.89 13.21
CA ALA A 392 19.56 25.07 13.14
C ALA A 392 20.15 25.35 11.75
N GLY A 393 19.90 24.49 10.76
CA GLY A 393 20.43 24.64 9.40
C GLY A 393 21.93 24.34 9.27
N ASP A 394 22.50 23.64 10.26
CA ASP A 394 23.88 23.16 10.26
C ASP A 394 23.89 21.62 10.18
N PRO A 395 24.08 21.05 8.97
CA PRO A 395 24.11 19.60 8.78
C PRO A 395 25.23 18.91 9.55
N GLU A 396 26.35 19.57 9.80
CA GLU A 396 27.48 18.99 10.53
C GLU A 396 27.16 18.88 12.03
N ALA A 397 26.55 19.92 12.60
CA ALA A 397 26.08 19.89 13.99
C ALA A 397 24.97 18.84 14.20
N CYS A 398 24.02 18.76 13.28
CA CYS A 398 22.97 17.73 13.28
C CYS A 398 23.59 16.32 13.26
N ASN A 399 24.47 16.04 12.30
CA ASN A 399 25.13 14.74 12.17
C ASN A 399 25.97 14.41 13.41
N THR A 400 26.70 15.37 13.96
CA THR A 400 27.50 15.18 15.18
C THR A 400 26.63 14.81 16.38
N CYS A 401 25.49 15.48 16.53
CA CYS A 401 24.52 15.12 17.57
C CYS A 401 24.00 13.70 17.36
N ILE A 402 23.53 13.36 16.15
CA ILE A 402 22.97 12.03 15.86
C ILE A 402 23.99 10.92 16.12
N VAL A 403 25.24 11.10 15.67
CA VAL A 403 26.32 10.14 15.95
C VAL A 403 26.56 9.96 17.46
N THR A 404 26.40 11.03 18.24
CA THR A 404 26.59 10.98 19.70
C THR A 404 25.41 10.29 20.38
N GLU A 405 24.17 10.68 20.05
CA GLU A 405 22.96 10.16 20.68
C GLU A 405 22.67 8.72 20.29
N CYS A 406 23.03 8.30 19.08
CA CYS A 406 22.86 6.92 18.60
C CYS A 406 24.07 6.01 18.83
N ALA A 407 25.07 6.45 19.60
CA ALA A 407 26.32 5.72 19.75
C ALA A 407 26.13 4.30 20.33
N ALA A 408 25.17 4.13 21.25
CA ALA A 408 24.91 2.84 21.88
C ALA A 408 24.31 1.83 20.89
N GLU A 409 23.35 2.25 20.07
CA GLU A 409 22.73 1.43 19.03
C GLU A 409 23.74 1.08 17.94
N MET A 410 24.60 2.02 17.57
CA MET A 410 25.69 1.80 16.62
C MET A 410 26.71 0.79 17.16
N GLU A 411 27.15 0.91 18.41
CA GLU A 411 28.06 -0.05 19.04
C GLU A 411 27.44 -1.45 19.13
N ALA A 412 26.16 -1.54 19.52
CA ALA A 412 25.43 -2.80 19.56
C ALA A 412 25.31 -3.46 18.18
N CYS A 413 25.14 -2.66 17.12
CA CYS A 413 25.17 -3.15 15.75
C CYS A 413 26.58 -3.62 15.37
N GLU A 414 27.63 -2.85 15.60
CA GLU A 414 29.01 -3.22 15.23
C GLU A 414 29.47 -4.58 15.78
N ILE A 415 28.98 -5.00 16.95
CA ILE A 415 29.30 -6.30 17.54
C ILE A 415 28.32 -7.43 17.16
N ALA A 416 27.19 -7.12 16.53
CA ALA A 416 26.17 -8.09 16.17
C ALA A 416 26.58 -8.91 14.94
N THR A 417 26.69 -10.22 15.15
CA THR A 417 27.09 -11.20 14.13
C THR A 417 25.92 -12.06 13.69
N CYS A 418 26.08 -12.77 12.57
CA CYS A 418 25.07 -13.67 12.07
C CYS A 418 24.90 -14.97 12.88
N ASP A 419 25.89 -15.30 13.71
CA ASP A 419 25.98 -16.54 14.51
C ASP A 419 25.35 -16.41 15.90
#